data_AF-A0A2P5LP94-F1
#
_entry.id   AF-A0A2P5LP94-F1
#
_cell.length_a   1.000
_cell.length_b   1.000
_cell.length_c   1.000
_cell.angle_alpha   90.00
_cell.angle_beta   90.00
_cell.angle_gamma   90.00
#
_symmetry.space_group_name_H-M   'P 1'
#
loop_
_entity.id
_entity.type
_entity.pdbx_description
1 polymer ?
#
loop_
_entity_poly.entity_id
_entity_poly.type
_entity_poly.pdbx_seq_one_letter_code
_entity_poly.pdbx_strand_id
1 'polypeptide(L)'
;MTFIESHLAPAARKSGQIKLHGPNDFEGMRAAGKLTAEALDMLVEHVQPGVTTQALDDLVFDFAMAHGAYPAPLDYRGYRKSICTSINHVVCHGVPD
;
A
#
# COMPACT_ATOMS: atom_id res chain seq x y z
N MET A 1 -7.64 -8.56 25.37
CA MET A 1 -7.49 -7.48 24.36
C MET A 1 -8.47 -6.38 24.70
N THR A 2 -8.05 -5.12 24.65
CA THR A 2 -8.91 -3.97 24.93
C THR A 2 -9.23 -3.24 23.63
N PHE A 3 -10.48 -2.83 23.47
CA PHE A 3 -10.96 -2.04 22.34
C PHE A 3 -11.01 -0.56 22.71
N ILE A 4 -10.91 0.32 21.71
CA ILE A 4 -11.03 1.77 21.86
C ILE A 4 -11.67 2.36 20.62
N GLU A 5 -12.56 3.33 20.77
CA GLU A 5 -13.09 4.09 19.63
C GLU A 5 -11.95 4.76 18.87
N SER A 6 -11.96 4.68 17.53
CA SER A 6 -10.85 5.15 16.68
C SER A 6 -10.48 6.61 16.93
N HIS A 7 -11.48 7.47 17.16
CA HIS A 7 -11.31 8.90 17.44
C HIS A 7 -10.78 9.21 18.84
N LEU A 8 -10.83 8.26 19.77
CA LEU A 8 -10.25 8.37 21.12
C LEU A 8 -8.86 7.72 21.21
N ALA A 9 -8.44 7.00 20.17
CA ALA A 9 -7.16 6.29 20.19
C ALA A 9 -6.00 7.30 20.22
N PRO A 10 -5.02 7.12 21.13
CA PRO A 10 -3.88 8.01 21.20
C PRO A 10 -3.09 7.98 19.88
N ALA A 11 -2.51 9.12 19.49
CA ALA A 11 -1.70 9.24 18.28
C ALA A 11 -0.42 8.36 18.29
N ALA A 12 -0.07 7.79 19.45
CA ALA A 12 1.03 6.86 19.58
C ALA A 12 0.82 5.60 18.72
N ARG A 13 1.86 5.21 17.97
CA ARG A 13 1.81 4.10 17.00
C ARG A 13 1.40 2.74 17.59
N LYS A 14 1.52 2.51 18.90
CA LYS A 14 1.24 1.21 19.54
C LYS A 14 0.73 1.37 20.98
N SER A 15 -0.57 1.59 21.16
CA SER A 15 -1.21 1.53 22.49
C SER A 15 -1.57 0.11 22.93
N GLY A 16 -1.46 -0.88 22.04
CA GLY A 16 -1.91 -2.26 22.29
C GLY A 16 -3.43 -2.44 22.25
N GLN A 17 -4.20 -1.37 22.01
CA GLN A 17 -5.65 -1.39 21.88
C GLN A 17 -6.07 -1.55 20.43
N ILE A 18 -7.18 -2.26 20.20
CA ILE A 18 -7.78 -2.42 18.87
C ILE A 18 -8.77 -1.28 18.64
N LYS A 19 -8.59 -0.56 17.53
CA LYS A 19 -9.46 0.57 17.17
C LYS A 19 -10.80 0.07 16.62
N LEU A 20 -11.89 0.62 17.13
CA LEU A 20 -13.24 0.45 16.59
C LEU A 20 -13.51 1.63 15.65
N HIS A 21 -13.65 1.33 14.36
CA HIS A 21 -13.84 2.32 13.31
C HIS A 21 -15.34 2.57 13.05
N GLY A 22 -15.70 3.84 12.83
CA GLY A 22 -17.07 4.25 12.51
C GLY A 22 -17.35 4.30 11.00
N PRO A 23 -18.61 4.55 10.59
CA PRO A 23 -19.00 4.62 9.18
C PRO A 23 -18.13 5.56 8.32
N ASN A 24 -17.77 6.74 8.86
CA ASN A 24 -16.96 7.75 8.18
C ASN A 24 -15.51 7.28 7.95
N ASP A 25 -14.93 6.53 8.89
CA ASP A 25 -13.57 5.96 8.73
C ASP A 25 -13.53 4.97 7.55
N PHE A 26 -14.62 4.21 7.36
CA PHE A 26 -14.69 3.22 6.30
C PHE A 26 -14.84 3.83 4.90
N GLU A 27 -15.33 5.07 4.75
CA GLU A 27 -15.41 5.72 3.43
C GLU A 27 -14.02 5.93 2.84
N GLY A 28 -13.09 6.47 3.63
CA GLY A 28 -11.70 6.63 3.22
C GLY A 28 -11.02 5.29 2.95
N MET A 29 -11.24 4.28 3.82
CA MET A 29 -10.68 2.94 3.62
C MET A 29 -11.20 2.27 2.34
N ARG A 30 -12.48 2.43 2.01
CA ARG A 30 -13.06 1.92 0.76
C ARG A 30 -12.44 2.59 -0.46
N ALA A 31 -12.28 3.92 -0.43
CA ALA A 31 -11.67 4.65 -1.53
C ALA A 31 -10.20 4.23 -1.75
N ALA A 32 -9.40 4.18 -0.69
CA ALA A 32 -8.01 3.75 -0.76
C ALA A 32 -7.87 2.28 -1.21
N GLY A 33 -8.71 1.40 -0.67
CA GLY A 33 -8.73 -0.02 -1.06
C GLY A 33 -9.11 -0.23 -2.53
N LYS A 34 -10.12 0.49 -3.03
CA LYS A 34 -10.52 0.46 -4.43
C LYS A 34 -9.38 0.90 -5.35
N LEU A 35 -8.75 2.04 -5.06
CA LEU A 35 -7.63 2.53 -5.88
C LEU A 35 -6.43 1.57 -5.87
N THR A 36 -6.16 0.94 -4.72
CA THR A 36 -5.11 -0.08 -4.61
C THR A 36 -5.43 -1.31 -5.46
N ALA A 37 -6.69 -1.74 -5.49
CA ALA A 37 -7.12 -2.85 -6.34
C ALA A 37 -6.99 -2.50 -7.83
N GLU A 38 -7.40 -1.30 -8.24
CA GLU A 38 -7.26 -0.82 -9.62
C GLU A 38 -5.78 -0.76 -10.07
N ALA A 39 -4.87 -0.33 -9.18
CA ALA A 39 -3.44 -0.36 -9.46
C ALA A 39 -2.91 -1.79 -9.66
N LEU A 40 -3.37 -2.74 -8.84
CA LEU A 40 -2.96 -4.14 -8.95
C LEU A 40 -3.52 -4.80 -10.22
N ASP A 41 -4.79 -4.53 -10.56
CA ASP A 41 -5.44 -5.05 -11.75
C ASP A 41 -4.75 -4.54 -13.02
N MET A 42 -4.33 -3.26 -13.05
CA MET A 42 -3.56 -2.70 -14.16
C MET A 42 -2.24 -3.45 -14.40
N LEU A 43 -1.55 -3.87 -13.33
CA LEU A 43 -0.28 -4.59 -13.47
C LEU A 43 -0.41 -5.97 -14.13
N VAL A 44 -1.60 -6.59 -14.15
CA VAL A 44 -1.81 -7.93 -14.70
C VAL A 44 -1.32 -8.03 -16.14
N GLU A 45 -1.57 -7.01 -16.97
CA GLU A 45 -1.13 -7.00 -18.37
C GLU A 45 0.36 -6.71 -18.54
N HIS A 46 1.04 -6.18 -17.52
CA HIS A 46 2.45 -5.79 -17.57
C HIS A 46 3.41 -6.84 -17.01
N VAL A 47 2.92 -7.79 -16.20
CA VAL A 47 3.74 -8.89 -15.68
C VAL A 47 4.01 -9.90 -16.79
N GLN A 48 5.05 -9.66 -17.56
CA GLN A 48 5.45 -10.47 -18.71
C GLN A 48 6.94 -10.85 -18.66
N PRO A 49 7.36 -11.96 -19.31
CA PRO A 49 8.78 -12.29 -19.43
C PRO A 49 9.59 -11.13 -20.01
N GLY A 50 10.71 -10.80 -19.35
CA GLY A 50 11.60 -9.73 -19.76
C GLY A 50 11.28 -8.34 -19.18
N VAL A 51 10.13 -8.17 -18.53
CA VAL A 51 9.81 -6.92 -17.81
C VAL A 51 10.53 -6.91 -16.45
N THR A 52 11.22 -5.81 -16.16
CA THR A 52 11.90 -5.63 -14.86
C THR A 52 10.91 -5.27 -13.77
N THR A 53 11.26 -5.53 -12.52
CA THR A 53 10.39 -5.14 -11.41
C THR A 53 10.37 -3.63 -11.20
N GLN A 54 11.44 -2.93 -11.58
CA GLN A 54 11.46 -1.48 -11.64
C GLN A 54 10.41 -0.91 -12.59
N ALA A 55 10.21 -1.51 -13.77
CA ALA A 55 9.19 -1.05 -14.69
C ALA A 55 7.77 -1.14 -14.09
N LEU A 56 7.50 -2.18 -13.28
CA LEU A 56 6.24 -2.32 -12.56
C LEU A 56 6.10 -1.27 -11.44
N ASP A 57 7.20 -0.94 -10.76
CA ASP A 57 7.25 0.10 -9.73
C ASP A 57 6.97 1.50 -10.31
N ASP A 58 7.57 1.82 -11.46
CA ASP A 58 7.37 3.08 -12.17
C ASP A 58 5.90 3.23 -12.60
N LEU A 59 5.28 2.17 -13.13
CA LEU A 59 3.86 2.15 -13.50
C LEU A 59 2.94 2.45 -12.30
N VAL A 60 3.21 1.85 -11.14
CA VAL A 60 2.39 2.10 -9.94
C VAL A 60 2.65 3.50 -9.38
N PHE A 61 3.88 3.99 -9.43
CA PHE A 61 4.18 5.37 -9.02
C PHE A 61 3.37 6.36 -9.87
N ASP A 62 3.45 6.23 -11.20
CA ASP A 62 2.73 7.11 -12.12
C ASP A 62 1.23 7.03 -11.94
N PHE A 63 0.69 5.82 -11.77
CA PHE A 63 -0.73 5.61 -11.48
C PHE A 63 -1.15 6.29 -10.18
N ALA A 64 -0.38 6.14 -9.11
CA ALA A 64 -0.68 6.79 -7.83
C ALA A 64 -0.68 8.32 -7.96
N MET A 65 0.33 8.89 -8.63
CA MET A 65 0.44 10.34 -8.85
C MET A 65 -0.73 10.87 -9.68
N ALA A 66 -1.12 10.15 -10.74
CA ALA A 66 -2.25 10.52 -11.60
C ALA A 66 -3.60 10.53 -10.84
N HIS A 67 -3.72 9.76 -9.76
CA HIS A 67 -4.93 9.69 -8.93
C HIS A 67 -4.82 10.52 -7.64
N GLY A 68 -3.78 11.36 -7.49
CA GLY A 68 -3.56 12.18 -6.30
C GLY A 68 -3.31 11.36 -5.03
N ALA A 69 -2.80 10.13 -5.18
CA ALA A 69 -2.47 9.24 -4.08
C ALA A 69 -0.95 9.23 -3.82
N TYR A 70 -0.55 8.73 -2.65
CA TYR A 70 0.85 8.56 -2.29
C TYR A 70 1.15 7.08 -2.00
N PRO A 71 2.17 6.46 -2.63
CA PRO A 71 2.53 5.07 -2.36
C PRO A 71 2.98 4.86 -0.91
N ALA A 72 2.22 4.08 -0.15
CA ALA A 72 2.50 3.87 1.28
C ALA A 72 3.90 3.26 1.58
N PRO A 73 4.49 2.38 0.74
CA PRO A 73 5.85 1.90 0.94
C PRO A 73 6.93 2.97 0.77
N LEU A 74 6.68 4.03 0.01
CA LEU A 74 7.69 5.03 -0.33
C LEU A 74 8.11 5.82 0.92
N ASP A 75 9.41 5.77 1.21
CA ASP A 75 10.07 6.28 2.41
C ASP A 75 9.63 5.62 3.74
N TYR A 76 8.85 4.54 3.68
CA TYR A 76 8.49 3.79 4.87
C TYR A 76 9.72 3.08 5.45
N ARG A 77 10.24 3.62 6.56
CA ARG A 77 11.43 3.09 7.25
C ARG A 77 12.66 2.98 6.33
N GLY A 78 12.79 3.90 5.38
CA GLY A 78 13.90 3.93 4.43
C GLY A 78 13.72 3.04 3.19
N TYR A 79 12.55 2.41 3.01
CA TYR A 79 12.17 1.76 1.76
C TYR A 79 11.99 2.81 0.66
N ARG A 80 12.64 2.67 -0.50
CA ARG A 80 12.75 3.74 -1.52
C ARG A 80 11.96 3.48 -2.81
N LYS A 81 11.04 2.52 -2.77
CA LYS A 81 10.21 2.13 -3.92
C LYS A 81 8.73 2.25 -3.56
N SER A 82 7.88 2.31 -4.58
CA SER A 82 6.45 2.53 -4.47
C SER A 82 5.69 1.24 -4.16
N ILE A 83 6.21 0.10 -4.62
CA ILE A 83 5.68 -1.24 -4.34
C ILE A 83 6.79 -2.20 -3.91
N CYS A 84 6.37 -3.38 -3.43
CA CYS A 84 7.27 -4.51 -3.22
C CYS A 84 7.04 -5.55 -4.32
N THR A 85 8.13 -6.11 -4.85
CA THR A 85 8.11 -7.17 -5.87
C THR A 85 8.92 -8.37 -5.36
N SER A 86 8.27 -9.49 -5.12
CA SER A 86 8.85 -10.64 -4.41
C SER A 86 8.87 -11.88 -5.30
N ILE A 87 9.95 -12.03 -6.05
CA ILE A 87 10.14 -13.13 -7.00
C ILE A 87 10.66 -14.41 -6.33
N ASN A 88 10.05 -15.54 -6.65
CA ASN A 88 10.49 -16.89 -6.27
C ASN A 88 10.73 -17.09 -4.75
N HIS A 89 11.99 -17.09 -4.31
CA HIS A 89 12.38 -17.36 -2.92
C HIS A 89 12.31 -16.11 -2.02
N VAL A 90 12.06 -14.93 -2.59
CA VAL A 90 11.83 -13.70 -1.83
C VAL A 90 10.46 -13.78 -1.18
N VAL A 91 10.42 -13.88 0.16
CA VAL A 91 9.16 -14.10 0.92
C VAL A 91 8.24 -12.88 0.84
N CYS A 92 8.77 -11.69 1.12
CA CYS A 92 8.05 -10.42 1.07
C CYS A 92 9.05 -9.25 1.02
N HIS A 93 8.55 -8.05 0.76
CA HIS A 93 9.34 -6.81 0.75
C HIS A 93 10.55 -6.82 -0.19
N GLY A 94 10.48 -7.57 -1.29
CA GLY A 94 11.50 -7.46 -2.34
C GLY A 94 11.51 -6.03 -2.88
N VAL A 95 12.71 -5.51 -3.15
CA VAL A 95 12.92 -4.14 -3.63
C VAL A 95 12.94 -4.19 -5.15
N PRO A 96 12.05 -3.46 -5.83
CA PRO A 96 12.10 -3.32 -7.28
C PRO A 96 13.49 -2.93 -7.80
N ASP A 97 13.96 -3.69 -8.81
CA ASP A 97 15.16 -3.52 -9.61
C ASP A 97 14.92 -3.81 -11.11
#